data_AF-Q9KIT4-F1
#
_entry.id   AF-Q9KIT4-F1
#
_cell.length_a   1.000
_cell.length_b   1.000
_cell.length_c   1.000
_cell.angle_alpha   90.00
_cell.angle_beta   90.00
_cell.angle_gamma   90.00
#
_symmetry.space_group_name_H-M   'P 1'
#
loop_
_entity.id
_entity.type
_entity.pdbx_description
1 polymer ?
#
loop_
_entity_poly.entity_id
_entity_poly.type
_entity_poly.pdbx_seq_one_letter_code
_entity_poly.pdbx_strand_id
1 'polypeptide(L)'
;EKKIKLATYASRCIENEILMYLRRNSKVKAEISFYEPLNIDWDGNELLLSDILGTDDDIVYNLIEDEVDKELLFTAMKNLSNREKEIVELRFGLCGYKEKTQKEVA
;
A
#
# COMPACT_ATOMS: atom_id res chain seq x y z
N GLU A 1 42.67 -38.11 10.32
CA GLU A 1 41.20 -38.17 10.26
C GLU A 1 40.60 -37.77 11.60
N LYS A 2 39.59 -36.89 11.61
CA LYS A 2 38.87 -36.56 12.85
C LYS A 2 37.95 -37.75 13.22
N LYS A 3 38.27 -38.48 14.29
CA LYS A 3 37.49 -39.61 14.85
C LYS A 3 36.24 -39.12 15.60
N ILE A 4 35.36 -38.38 14.92
CA ILE A 4 34.12 -37.89 15.53
C ILE A 4 33.03 -38.94 15.28
N LYS A 5 32.31 -39.33 16.35
CA LYS A 5 31.17 -40.24 16.22
C LYS A 5 30.10 -39.57 15.36
N LEU A 6 29.51 -40.32 14.40
CA LEU A 6 28.47 -39.81 13.49
C LEU A 6 27.34 -39.09 14.25
N ALA A 7 26.94 -39.62 15.41
CA ALA A 7 25.94 -39.00 16.27
C ALA A 7 26.30 -37.56 16.66
N THR A 8 27.56 -37.30 17.02
CA THR A 8 28.01 -35.95 17.40
C THR A 8 27.98 -34.97 16.22
N TYR A 9 28.29 -35.45 15.01
CA TYR A 9 28.19 -34.63 13.80
C TYR A 9 26.73 -34.35 13.44
N ALA A 10 25.89 -35.39 13.42
CA ALA A 10 24.46 -35.28 13.11
C ALA A 10 23.72 -34.36 14.08
N SER A 11 23.98 -34.47 15.40
CA SER A 11 23.40 -33.58 16.40
C SER A 11 23.71 -32.11 16.14
N ARG A 12 24.96 -31.77 15.77
CA ARG A 12 25.35 -30.40 15.40
C ARG A 12 24.66 -29.90 14.14
N CYS A 13 24.51 -30.76 13.13
CA CYS A 13 23.79 -30.41 11.91
C CYS A 13 22.31 -30.13 12.22
N ILE A 14 21.65 -30.96 13.03
CA ILE A 14 20.25 -30.77 13.43
C ILE A 14 20.07 -29.49 14.24
N GLU A 15 20.93 -29.25 15.24
CA GLU A 15 20.90 -28.02 16.05
C GLU A 15 21.07 -26.78 15.17
N ASN A 16 22.00 -26.81 14.21
CA ASN A 16 22.21 -25.70 13.27
C ASN A 16 20.99 -25.44 12.39
N GLU A 17 20.33 -26.49 11.87
CA GLU A 17 19.13 -26.32 11.06
C GLU A 17 17.97 -25.74 11.87
N ILE A 18 17.76 -26.19 13.11
CA ILE A 18 16.76 -25.60 14.02
C ILE A 18 17.09 -24.12 14.28
N LEU A 19 18.35 -23.79 14.57
CA LEU A 19 18.78 -22.40 14.78
C LEU A 19 18.63 -21.54 13.51
N MET A 20 18.84 -22.11 12.32
CA MET A 20 18.62 -21.41 11.06
C MET A 20 17.13 -21.15 10.81
N TYR A 21 16.26 -22.13 11.09
CA TYR A 21 14.81 -21.96 11.03
C TYR A 21 14.31 -20.87 11.98
N LEU A 22 14.72 -20.91 13.25
CA LEU A 22 14.33 -19.90 14.24
C LEU A 22 14.83 -18.49 13.89
N ARG A 23 16.05 -18.36 13.36
CA ARG A 23 16.58 -17.07 12.89
C ARG A 23 15.78 -16.52 11.71
N ARG A 24 15.37 -17.35 10.75
CA ARG A 24 14.51 -16.91 9.63
C ARG A 24 13.15 -16.44 10.13
N ASN A 25 12.53 -17.18 11.04
CA ASN A 25 11.22 -16.84 11.61
C ASN A 25 11.24 -15.68 12.61
N SER A 26 12.41 -15.29 13.13
CA SER A 26 12.51 -14.12 14.02
C SER A 26 12.05 -12.81 13.38
N LYS A 27 12.09 -12.72 12.04
CA LYS A 27 11.60 -11.56 11.28
C LYS A 27 10.09 -11.37 11.36
N VAL A 28 9.36 -12.46 11.62
CA VAL A 28 7.89 -12.54 11.65
C VAL A 28 7.36 -12.38 13.09
N LYS A 29 8.24 -12.29 14.10
CA LYS A 29 7.83 -12.19 15.52
C LYS A 29 7.00 -10.96 15.88
N ALA A 30 7.05 -9.91 15.06
CA ALA A 30 6.26 -8.71 15.23
C ALA A 30 4.93 -8.74 14.46
N GLU A 31 4.68 -9.80 13.69
CA GLU A 31 3.42 -9.98 12.99
C GLU A 31 2.35 -10.44 13.98
N ILE A 32 1.19 -9.80 13.91
CA ILE A 32 0.02 -10.06 14.76
C ILE A 32 -1.10 -10.56 13.85
N SER A 33 -1.84 -11.57 14.29
CA SER A 33 -2.98 -12.08 13.53
C SER A 33 -4.13 -11.07 13.60
N PHE A 34 -4.78 -10.79 12.47
CA PHE A 34 -6.01 -9.98 12.48
C PHE A 34 -7.17 -10.64 13.21
N TYR A 35 -7.12 -11.96 13.39
CA TYR A 35 -8.12 -12.74 14.13
C TYR A 35 -7.77 -12.89 15.62
N GLU A 36 -6.75 -12.17 16.11
CA GLU A 36 -6.43 -12.17 17.54
C GLU A 36 -7.38 -11.21 18.28
N PRO A 37 -7.97 -11.64 19.43
CA PRO A 37 -8.85 -10.79 20.21
C PRO A 37 -8.05 -9.67 20.87
N LEU A 38 -8.44 -8.42 20.61
CA LEU A 38 -7.97 -7.22 21.27
C LEU A 38 -8.59 -7.07 22.66
N ASN A 39 -9.87 -7.40 22.78
CA ASN A 39 -10.61 -7.37 24.04
C ASN A 39 -11.68 -8.46 24.06
N ILE A 40 -12.09 -8.86 25.27
CA ILE A 40 -13.19 -9.81 25.49
C ILE A 40 -14.11 -9.19 26.54
N ASP A 41 -15.38 -9.03 26.20
CA ASP A 41 -16.38 -8.51 27.15
C ASP A 41 -16.76 -9.56 28.21
N TRP A 42 -17.61 -9.19 29.16
CA TRP A 42 -18.05 -10.12 30.22
C TRP A 42 -18.97 -11.25 29.73
N ASP A 43 -19.54 -11.12 28.54
CA ASP A 43 -20.38 -12.13 27.89
C ASP A 43 -19.56 -13.06 26.99
N GLY A 44 -18.25 -12.80 26.84
CA GLY A 44 -17.33 -13.61 26.05
C GLY A 44 -17.28 -13.23 24.56
N ASN A 45 -17.84 -12.09 24.17
CA ASN A 45 -17.70 -11.60 22.80
C ASN A 45 -16.30 -11.02 22.59
N GLU A 46 -15.67 -11.41 21.50
CA GLU A 46 -14.33 -10.97 21.13
C GLU A 46 -14.41 -9.74 20.22
N LEU A 47 -13.66 -8.69 20.57
CA LEU A 47 -13.31 -7.60 19.66
C LEU A 47 -12.00 -7.96 18.99
N LEU A 48 -12.01 -8.23 17.69
CA LEU A 48 -10.82 -8.62 16.94
C LEU A 48 -10.03 -7.40 16.46
N LEU A 49 -8.74 -7.59 16.19
CA LEU A 49 -7.93 -6.55 15.56
C LEU A 49 -8.50 -6.14 14.19
N SER A 50 -9.06 -7.08 13.42
CA SER A 50 -9.72 -6.79 12.14
C SER A 50 -10.88 -5.80 12.24
N ASP A 51 -11.55 -5.75 13.39
CA ASP A 51 -12.79 -4.97 13.54
C ASP A 51 -12.52 -3.47 13.67
N ILE A 52 -11.27 -3.08 13.97
CA ILE A 52 -10.85 -1.69 14.12
C ILE A 52 -9.99 -1.19 12.95
N LEU A 53 -9.68 -2.06 11.97
CA LEU A 53 -8.93 -1.67 10.78
C LEU A 53 -9.87 -0.90 9.83
N GLY A 54 -9.76 0.42 9.85
CA GLY A 54 -10.44 1.31 8.90
C GLY A 54 -9.60 1.60 7.66
N THR A 55 -10.24 2.25 6.69
CA THR A 55 -9.55 2.98 5.62
C THR A 55 -9.28 4.41 6.09
N ASP A 56 -8.38 5.13 5.41
CA ASP A 56 -8.12 6.54 5.70
C ASP A 56 -9.43 7.36 5.71
N ASP A 57 -9.58 8.23 6.71
CA ASP A 57 -10.81 9.01 6.92
C ASP A 57 -11.19 9.88 5.71
N ASP A 58 -10.17 10.35 4.98
CA ASP A 58 -10.35 11.28 3.86
C ASP A 58 -10.65 10.58 2.53
N ILE A 59 -10.67 9.25 2.47
CA ILE A 59 -10.80 8.52 1.19
C ILE A 59 -12.08 8.87 0.43
N VAL A 60 -13.18 9.07 1.15
CA VAL A 60 -14.48 9.44 0.55
C VAL A 60 -14.47 10.91 0.13
N TYR A 61 -13.93 11.79 0.98
CA TYR A 61 -13.87 13.22 0.72
C TYR A 61 -12.99 13.54 -0.49
N ASN A 62 -11.82 12.93 -0.59
CA ASN A 62 -10.89 13.13 -1.70
C ASN A 62 -11.51 12.76 -3.05
N LEU A 63 -12.28 11.66 -3.12
CA LEU A 63 -12.94 11.25 -4.36
C LEU A 63 -14.01 12.27 -4.82
N ILE A 64 -14.76 12.82 -3.86
CA ILE A 64 -15.79 13.83 -4.14
C ILE A 64 -15.11 15.15 -4.54
N GLU A 65 -14.07 15.56 -3.82
CA GLU A 65 -13.30 16.76 -4.10
C GLU A 65 -12.67 16.69 -5.50
N ASP A 66 -12.05 15.57 -5.86
CA ASP A 66 -11.50 15.32 -7.20
C ASP A 66 -12.55 15.43 -8.31
N GLU A 67 -13.79 15.02 -8.05
CA GLU A 67 -14.89 15.12 -9.01
C GLU A 67 -15.36 16.56 -9.18
N VAL A 68 -15.52 17.28 -8.06
CA VAL A 68 -15.86 18.71 -8.05
C VAL A 68 -14.79 19.55 -8.75
N ASP A 69 -13.52 19.29 -8.48
CA ASP A 69 -12.39 20.00 -9.09
C ASP A 69 -12.36 19.78 -10.61
N LYS A 70 -12.69 18.57 -11.09
CA LYS A 70 -12.82 18.30 -12.53
C LYS A 70 -13.97 19.09 -13.14
N GLU A 71 -15.14 19.14 -12.50
CA GLU A 71 -16.28 19.92 -13.00
C GLU A 71 -15.96 21.42 -13.07
N LEU A 72 -15.30 21.95 -12.04
CA LEU A 72 -14.84 23.34 -11.99
C LEU A 72 -13.82 23.62 -13.09
N LEU A 73 -12.85 22.73 -13.30
CA LEU A 73 -11.87 22.83 -14.39
C LEU A 73 -12.58 22.86 -15.75
N PHE A 74 -13.47 21.90 -16.04
CA PHE A 74 -14.21 21.88 -17.31
C PHE A 74 -15.09 23.12 -17.51
N THR A 75 -15.62 23.68 -16.44
CA THR A 75 -16.37 24.93 -16.48
C THR A 75 -15.47 26.12 -16.80
N ALA A 76 -14.29 26.23 -16.18
CA ALA A 76 -13.31 27.25 -16.48
C ALA A 76 -12.78 27.14 -17.92
N MET A 77 -12.56 25.93 -18.42
CA MET A 77 -12.12 25.67 -19.79
C MET A 77 -13.11 26.16 -20.85
N LYS A 78 -14.40 26.30 -20.52
CA LYS A 78 -15.42 26.87 -21.44
C LYS A 78 -15.24 28.37 -21.67
N ASN A 79 -14.52 29.06 -20.79
CA ASN A 79 -14.26 30.50 -20.91
C ASN A 79 -13.03 30.80 -21.77
N LEU A 80 -12.26 29.78 -22.16
CA LEU A 80 -11.09 29.92 -23.01
C LEU A 80 -11.47 29.95 -24.49
N SER A 81 -10.69 30.67 -25.31
CA SER A 81 -10.77 30.55 -26.75
C SER A 81 -10.36 29.14 -27.21
N ASN A 82 -10.74 28.75 -28.43
CA ASN A 82 -10.39 27.44 -28.99
C ASN A 82 -8.88 27.17 -28.94
N ARG A 83 -8.05 28.19 -29.21
CA ARG A 83 -6.59 28.08 -29.20
C ARG A 83 -6.04 27.93 -27.77
N GLU A 84 -6.53 28.70 -26.82
CA GLU A 84 -6.11 28.59 -25.41
C GLU A 84 -6.52 27.24 -24.81
N LYS A 85 -7.73 26.77 -25.13
CA LYS A 85 -8.22 25.45 -24.72
C LYS A 85 -7.34 24.33 -25.27
N GLU A 86 -6.99 24.37 -26.56
CA GLU A 86 -6.08 23.40 -27.19
C GLU A 86 -4.70 23.39 -26.52
N ILE A 87 -4.14 24.57 -26.23
CA ILE A 87 -2.84 24.70 -25.55
C ILE A 87 -2.89 24.05 -24.17
N VAL A 88 -3.95 24.29 -23.38
CA VAL A 88 -4.09 23.73 -22.03
C VAL A 88 -4.32 22.22 -22.07
N GLU A 89 -5.18 21.73 -22.98
CA GLU A 89 -5.43 20.29 -23.14
C GLU A 89 -4.15 19.53 -23.51
N LEU A 90 -3.37 20.06 -24.45
CA LEU A 90 -2.09 19.46 -24.83
C LEU A 90 -1.02 19.59 -23.74
N ARG A 91 -0.95 20.74 -23.06
CA ARG A 91 0.07 20.98 -22.03
C ARG A 91 -0.11 20.06 -20.83
N PHE A 92 -1.34 19.79 -20.41
CA PHE A 92 -1.61 18.99 -19.22
C PHE A 92 -2.11 17.57 -19.53
N GLY A 93 -2.20 17.18 -20.81
CA GLY A 93 -2.65 15.85 -21.19
C GLY A 93 -4.11 15.58 -20.85
N LEU A 94 -4.96 16.61 -20.94
CA LEU A 94 -6.39 16.46 -20.69
C LEU A 94 -7.06 15.76 -21.88
N CYS A 95 -8.30 15.28 -21.69
CA CYS A 95 -9.11 14.71 -22.78
C CYS A 95 -8.45 13.52 -23.53
N GLY A 96 -7.51 12.81 -22.90
CA GLY A 96 -6.80 11.68 -23.51
C GLY A 96 -5.55 12.06 -24.33
N TYR A 97 -5.16 13.35 -24.35
CA TYR A 97 -3.89 13.76 -24.93
C TYR A 97 -2.71 13.36 -24.04
N LYS A 98 -1.54 13.19 -24.66
CA LYS A 98 -0.29 13.08 -23.93
C LYS A 98 0.22 14.48 -23.57
N GLU A 99 0.75 14.63 -22.36
CA GLU A 99 1.39 15.86 -21.90
C GLU A 99 2.49 16.32 -22.87
N LYS A 100 2.47 17.61 -23.23
CA LYS A 100 3.44 18.26 -24.12
C LYS A 100 4.09 19.45 -23.42
N THR A 101 5.38 19.66 -23.64
CA THR A 101 6.12 20.82 -23.11
C THR A 101 5.73 22.14 -23.79
N GLN A 102 6.16 23.27 -23.23
CA GLN A 102 5.85 24.60 -23.78
C GLN A 102 6.26 24.77 -25.23
N LYS A 103 7.41 24.19 -25.60
CA LYS A 103 7.94 24.25 -26.97
C LYS A 103 7.11 23.42 -27.95
N GLU A 104 6.42 22.40 -27.47
CA GLU A 104 5.64 21.46 -28.29
C GLU A 104 4.18 21.91 -28.48
N VAL A 105 3.70 22.87 -27.67
CA VAL A 105 2.35 23.47 -27.80
C VAL A 105 2.36 24.86 -28.46
N ALA A 106 3.52 25.53 -28.49
CA ALA A 106 3.70 26.87 -29.07
C ALA A 106 3.43 26.88 -30.58
#